data_AF-A0A1W9V0I3-F1
#
_entry.id   AF-A0A1W9V0I3-F1
#
_cell.length_a   1.000
_cell.length_b   1.000
_cell.length_c   1.000
_cell.angle_alpha   90.00
_cell.angle_beta   90.00
_cell.angle_gamma   90.00
#
_symmetry.space_group_name_H-M   'P 1'
#
loop_
_entity.id
_entity.type
_entity.pdbx_description
1 polymer ?
#
loop_
_entity_poly.entity_id
_entity_poly.type
_entity_poly.pdbx_seq_one_letter_code
_entity_poly.pdbx_strand_id
1 'polypeptide(L)'
;MISFSLTEEQQMLVDAVRRYAERDLRKSLRDADESGQLPDGLISAGWELGLIPSSIPETYGGFGEHSALTGVLFAEELAWGDLSAAINLLAPNLLVTPILEYGTDKQKQDLLPQFCDMEFVPATAAIIEARLTFDPHNLQTTAVRQNGQYILNGQKAYVPLAADAKQILVYANEDEQVQGFIVSNNTPGLTIGPREKNMGLKALPTYTL
;
A
#
# COMPACT_ATOMS: atom_id res chain seq x y z
N MET A 1 18.54 -3.56 30.92
CA MET A 1 19.40 -2.54 30.27
C MET A 1 18.70 -2.16 28.99
N ILE A 2 18.43 -0.88 28.75
CA ILE A 2 17.77 -0.43 27.51
C ILE A 2 18.81 -0.46 26.39
N SER A 3 18.46 -1.01 25.22
CA SER A 3 19.31 -1.05 24.04
C SER A 3 18.59 -0.40 22.86
N PHE A 4 19.32 0.34 22.04
CA PHE A 4 18.86 0.91 20.77
C PHE A 4 19.45 0.19 19.56
N SER A 5 20.23 -0.87 19.81
CA SER A 5 20.79 -1.69 18.74
C SER A 5 19.68 -2.51 18.07
N LEU A 6 19.80 -2.66 16.76
CA LEU A 6 18.95 -3.57 15.99
C LEU A 6 19.19 -5.02 16.44
N THR A 7 18.17 -5.86 16.29
CA THR A 7 18.36 -7.31 16.36
C THR A 7 19.20 -7.79 15.17
N GLU A 8 19.78 -8.98 15.27
CA GLU A 8 20.54 -9.58 14.16
C GLU A 8 19.67 -9.72 12.91
N GLU A 9 18.41 -10.15 13.07
CA GLU A 9 17.43 -10.25 11.98
C GLU A 9 17.14 -8.89 11.33
N GLN A 10 16.94 -7.84 12.13
CA GLN A 10 16.73 -6.49 11.62
C GLN A 10 17.95 -5.96 10.89
N GLN A 11 19.16 -6.21 11.40
CA GLN A 11 20.40 -5.81 10.75
C GLN A 11 20.58 -6.54 9.40
N MET A 12 20.33 -7.85 9.36
CA MET A 12 20.39 -8.64 8.12
C MET A 12 19.40 -8.13 7.07
N LEU A 13 18.18 -7.79 7.49
CA LEU A 13 17.16 -7.19 6.63
C LEU A 13 17.61 -5.83 6.09
N VAL A 14 18.07 -4.93 6.96
CA VAL A 14 18.59 -3.61 6.55
C VAL A 14 19.70 -3.76 5.51
N ASP A 15 20.67 -4.64 5.76
CA ASP A 15 21.78 -4.86 4.86
C ASP A 15 21.32 -5.41 3.49
N ALA A 16 20.31 -6.28 3.47
CA ALA A 16 19.74 -6.83 2.24
C ALA A 16 18.99 -5.77 1.42
N VAL A 17 18.12 -4.99 2.07
CA VAL A 17 17.33 -3.94 1.43
C VAL A 17 18.23 -2.81 0.95
N ARG A 18 19.25 -2.42 1.72
CA ARG A 18 20.23 -1.41 1.32
C ARG A 18 20.96 -1.79 0.05
N ARG A 19 21.43 -3.05 -0.06
CA ARG A 19 22.09 -3.54 -1.29
C ARG A 19 21.17 -3.46 -2.50
N TYR A 20 19.90 -3.83 -2.34
CA TYR A 20 18.89 -3.70 -3.40
C TYR A 20 18.63 -2.23 -3.76
N ALA A 21 18.48 -1.37 -2.74
CA ALA A 21 18.26 0.06 -2.94
C ALA A 21 19.43 0.72 -3.67
N GLU A 22 20.68 0.41 -3.31
CA GLU A 22 21.88 0.94 -3.97
C GLU A 22 22.03 0.45 -5.42
N ARG A 23 21.88 -0.86 -5.64
CA ARG A 23 22.17 -1.49 -6.93
C ARG A 23 21.08 -1.29 -7.97
N ASP A 24 19.82 -1.37 -7.54
CA ASP A 24 18.66 -1.49 -8.42
C ASP A 24 17.80 -0.21 -8.41
N LEU A 25 17.35 0.24 -7.22
CA LEU A 25 16.49 1.44 -7.11
C LEU A 25 17.26 2.72 -7.47
N ARG A 26 18.34 3.01 -6.76
CA ARG A 26 19.08 4.26 -6.88
C ARG A 26 19.69 4.45 -8.27
N LYS A 27 20.12 3.34 -8.87
CA LYS A 27 20.68 3.32 -10.23
C LYS A 27 19.65 3.71 -11.29
N SER A 28 18.37 3.34 -11.10
CA SER A 28 17.29 3.60 -12.05
C SER A 28 16.47 4.85 -11.75
N LEU A 29 16.59 5.40 -10.53
CA LEU A 29 15.83 6.56 -10.02
C LEU A 29 15.68 7.70 -11.03
N ARG A 30 16.78 8.13 -11.68
CA ARG A 30 16.77 9.31 -12.56
C ARG A 30 15.90 9.06 -13.79
N ASP A 31 16.13 7.93 -14.46
CA ASP A 31 15.38 7.55 -15.66
C ASP A 31 13.91 7.29 -15.30
N ALA A 32 13.65 6.71 -14.12
CA ALA A 32 12.31 6.49 -13.63
C ALA A 32 11.55 7.80 -13.35
N ASP A 33 12.17 8.78 -12.70
CA ASP A 33 11.55 10.10 -12.48
C ASP A 33 11.30 10.83 -13.81
N GLU A 34 12.27 10.84 -14.73
CA GLU A 34 12.14 11.55 -16.00
C GLU A 34 11.08 10.94 -16.92
N SER A 35 11.00 9.60 -16.97
CA SER A 35 10.00 8.88 -17.78
C SER A 35 8.64 8.75 -17.09
N GLY A 36 8.60 8.88 -15.76
CA GLY A 36 7.44 8.55 -14.94
C GLY A 36 7.11 7.05 -14.92
N GLN A 37 8.06 6.17 -15.18
CA GLN A 37 7.86 4.72 -15.18
C GLN A 37 8.97 4.00 -14.43
N LEU A 38 8.60 3.04 -13.58
CA LEU A 38 9.59 2.16 -12.98
C LEU A 38 10.05 1.12 -14.00
N PRO A 39 11.34 0.74 -13.99
CA PRO A 39 11.83 -0.37 -14.81
C PRO A 39 11.07 -1.68 -14.56
N ASP A 40 10.87 -2.46 -15.61
CA ASP A 40 10.28 -3.79 -15.53
C ASP A 40 11.07 -4.68 -14.55
N GLY A 41 10.33 -5.49 -13.77
CA GLY A 41 10.91 -6.41 -12.80
C GLY A 41 11.47 -5.76 -11.53
N LEU A 42 11.58 -4.43 -11.46
CA LEU A 42 12.04 -3.74 -10.25
C LEU A 42 11.12 -4.03 -9.06
N ILE A 43 9.81 -3.88 -9.25
CA ILE A 43 8.84 -4.17 -8.19
C ILE A 43 8.84 -5.65 -7.81
N SER A 44 8.94 -6.57 -8.76
CA SER A 44 9.02 -8.00 -8.49
C SER A 44 10.25 -8.36 -7.64
N ALA A 45 11.43 -7.85 -8.01
CA ALA A 45 12.66 -8.07 -7.24
C ALA A 45 12.60 -7.49 -5.82
N GLY A 46 11.97 -6.32 -5.66
CA GLY A 46 11.74 -5.73 -4.35
C GLY A 46 10.73 -6.51 -3.51
N TRP A 47 9.70 -7.07 -4.14
CA TRP A 47 8.68 -7.89 -3.47
C TRP A 47 9.25 -9.18 -2.92
N GLU A 48 10.18 -9.80 -3.64
CA GLU A 48 10.89 -11.02 -3.20
C GLU A 48 11.73 -10.82 -1.92
N LEU A 49 11.99 -9.58 -1.50
CA LEU A 49 12.61 -9.31 -0.19
C LEU A 49 11.65 -9.60 0.99
N GLY A 50 10.35 -9.77 0.71
CA GLY A 50 9.42 -10.44 1.61
C GLY A 50 8.88 -9.63 2.78
N LEU A 51 8.91 -8.29 2.75
CA LEU A 51 8.43 -7.49 3.89
C LEU A 51 6.97 -7.78 4.23
N ILE A 52 6.05 -7.66 3.26
CA ILE A 52 4.63 -7.86 3.53
C ILE A 52 4.33 -9.30 3.94
N PRO A 53 4.80 -10.33 3.21
CA PRO A 53 4.71 -11.72 3.68
C PRO A 53 5.25 -11.95 5.11
N SER A 54 6.37 -11.29 5.48
CA SER A 54 6.97 -11.40 6.83
C SER A 54 6.16 -10.72 7.94
N SER A 55 5.19 -9.87 7.57
CA SER A 55 4.29 -9.21 8.52
C SER A 55 2.97 -9.95 8.73
N ILE A 56 2.74 -11.04 7.98
CA ILE A 56 1.53 -11.84 8.03
C ILE A 56 1.79 -13.11 8.85
N PRO A 57 0.95 -13.43 9.86
CA PRO A 57 1.06 -14.67 10.64
C PRO A 57 1.01 -15.94 9.79
N GLU A 58 1.69 -16.99 10.25
CA GLU A 58 1.71 -18.31 9.59
C GLU A 58 0.31 -18.92 9.40
N THR A 59 -0.63 -18.62 10.30
CA THR A 59 -2.04 -19.06 10.19
C THR A 59 -2.75 -18.53 8.96
N TYR A 60 -2.23 -17.47 8.34
CA TYR A 60 -2.72 -16.88 7.09
C TYR A 60 -1.72 -17.07 5.93
N GLY A 61 -0.73 -17.95 6.09
CA GLY A 61 0.23 -18.32 5.04
C GLY A 61 1.49 -17.45 4.94
N GLY A 62 1.64 -16.45 5.81
CA GLY A 62 2.89 -15.69 5.92
C GLY A 62 3.93 -16.41 6.77
N PHE A 63 4.96 -15.70 7.21
CA PHE A 63 6.07 -16.30 7.97
C PHE A 63 6.62 -15.39 9.09
N GLY A 64 5.81 -14.46 9.58
CA GLY A 64 6.22 -13.63 10.71
C GLY A 64 5.06 -12.87 11.32
N GLU A 65 5.39 -11.81 12.06
CA GLU A 65 4.42 -10.99 12.77
C GLU A 65 4.63 -9.52 12.43
N HIS A 66 3.55 -8.75 12.45
CA HIS A 66 3.63 -7.33 12.18
C HIS A 66 4.55 -6.63 13.18
N SER A 67 5.56 -5.94 12.68
CA SER A 67 6.50 -5.15 13.47
C SER A 67 6.65 -3.76 12.86
N ALA A 68 6.17 -2.75 13.57
CA ALA A 68 6.30 -1.35 13.15
C ALA A 68 7.76 -0.93 12.97
N LEU A 69 8.66 -1.39 13.86
CA LEU A 69 10.09 -1.06 13.77
C LEU A 69 10.73 -1.67 12.52
N THR A 70 10.48 -2.97 12.26
CA THR A 70 11.01 -3.65 11.07
C THR A 70 10.47 -3.01 9.78
N GLY A 71 9.18 -2.64 9.76
CA GLY A 71 8.56 -1.94 8.65
C GLY A 71 9.21 -0.58 8.35
N VAL A 72 9.51 0.22 9.37
CA VAL A 72 10.19 1.51 9.22
C VAL A 72 11.61 1.33 8.67
N LEU A 73 12.38 0.38 9.20
CA LEU A 73 13.74 0.10 8.72
C LEU A 73 13.76 -0.29 7.24
N PHE A 74 12.82 -1.14 6.82
CA PHE A 74 12.68 -1.54 5.42
C PHE A 74 12.29 -0.35 4.54
N ALA A 75 11.30 0.44 4.97
CA ALA A 75 10.82 1.60 4.22
C ALA A 75 11.89 2.68 4.06
N GLU A 76 12.70 2.92 5.09
CA GLU A 76 13.80 3.88 5.08
C GLU A 76 14.85 3.53 4.01
N GLU A 77 15.32 2.29 3.98
CA GLU A 77 16.32 1.84 3.01
C GLU A 77 15.79 1.89 1.57
N LEU A 78 14.54 1.49 1.33
CA LEU A 78 13.93 1.61 0.01
C LEU A 78 13.80 3.08 -0.43
N ALA A 79 13.31 3.94 0.46
CA ALA A 79 13.07 5.36 0.17
C ALA A 79 14.37 6.13 -0.08
N TRP A 80 15.48 5.71 0.55
CA TRP A 80 16.81 6.22 0.23
C TRP A 80 17.18 5.95 -1.24
N GLY A 81 16.83 4.75 -1.74
CA GLY A 81 17.01 4.37 -3.14
C GLY A 81 16.12 5.19 -4.08
N ASP A 82 14.81 4.98 -4.00
CA ASP A 82 13.78 5.73 -4.73
C ASP A 82 12.45 5.70 -3.96
N LEU A 83 11.97 6.88 -3.55
CA LEU A 83 10.71 7.02 -2.83
C LEU A 83 9.48 6.60 -3.66
N SER A 84 9.50 6.76 -4.99
CA SER A 84 8.40 6.30 -5.86
C SER A 84 8.28 4.78 -5.84
N ALA A 85 9.41 4.09 -6.02
CA ALA A 85 9.48 2.64 -5.96
C ALA A 85 9.15 2.11 -4.57
N ALA A 86 9.62 2.78 -3.51
CA ALA A 86 9.31 2.43 -2.13
C ALA A 86 7.80 2.46 -1.86
N ILE A 87 7.12 3.56 -2.23
CA ILE A 87 5.67 3.67 -2.03
C ILE A 87 4.92 2.67 -2.89
N ASN A 88 5.35 2.43 -4.14
CA ASN A 88 4.74 1.44 -5.02
C ASN A 88 4.79 0.03 -4.39
N LEU A 89 5.98 -0.38 -3.95
CA LEU A 89 6.21 -1.69 -3.35
C LEU A 89 5.45 -1.87 -2.01
N LEU A 90 5.35 -0.80 -1.22
CA LEU A 90 4.70 -0.83 0.09
C LEU A 90 3.19 -0.53 0.05
N ALA A 91 2.64 -0.09 -1.08
CA ALA A 91 1.22 0.25 -1.21
C ALA A 91 0.27 -0.88 -0.78
N PRO A 92 0.53 -2.18 -1.06
CA PRO A 92 -0.35 -3.24 -0.59
C PRO A 92 -0.47 -3.29 0.94
N ASN A 93 0.52 -2.78 1.68
CA ASN A 93 0.48 -2.72 3.13
C ASN A 93 -0.63 -1.79 3.66
N LEU A 94 -1.08 -0.83 2.86
CA LEU A 94 -2.22 0.04 3.17
C LEU A 94 -3.55 -0.73 3.30
N LEU A 95 -3.62 -1.93 2.71
CA LEU A 95 -4.75 -2.86 2.86
C LEU A 95 -4.44 -3.95 3.90
N VAL A 96 -3.25 -4.54 3.85
CA VAL A 96 -2.86 -5.67 4.69
C VAL A 96 -2.86 -5.31 6.18
N THR A 97 -2.25 -4.18 6.56
CA THR A 97 -2.16 -3.79 7.99
C THR A 97 -3.55 -3.58 8.61
N PRO A 98 -4.49 -2.81 8.01
CA PRO A 98 -5.85 -2.70 8.54
C PRO A 98 -6.60 -4.03 8.65
N ILE A 99 -6.39 -4.97 7.71
CA ILE A 99 -7.00 -6.31 7.78
C ILE A 99 -6.41 -7.12 8.94
N LEU A 100 -5.09 -7.09 9.13
CA LEU A 100 -4.43 -7.79 10.24
C LEU A 100 -4.95 -7.29 11.60
N GLU A 101 -5.06 -5.98 11.76
CA GLU A 101 -5.45 -5.34 13.03
C GLU A 101 -6.95 -5.42 13.29
N TYR A 102 -7.78 -5.13 12.28
CA TYR A 102 -9.22 -4.86 12.46
C TYR A 102 -10.13 -5.76 11.63
N GLY A 103 -9.58 -6.58 10.74
CA GLY A 103 -10.35 -7.50 9.92
C GLY A 103 -11.05 -8.57 10.77
N THR A 104 -12.21 -9.04 10.29
CA THR A 104 -12.82 -10.27 10.80
C THR A 104 -11.98 -11.48 10.43
N ASP A 105 -12.12 -12.60 11.16
CA ASP A 105 -11.42 -13.85 10.82
C ASP A 105 -11.65 -14.28 9.37
N LYS A 106 -12.87 -14.07 8.86
CA LYS A 106 -13.20 -14.33 7.45
C LYS A 106 -12.41 -13.44 6.50
N GLN A 107 -12.33 -12.14 6.75
CA GLN A 107 -11.54 -11.22 5.91
C GLN A 107 -10.05 -11.56 5.95
N LYS A 108 -9.51 -11.90 7.13
CA LYS A 108 -8.11 -12.32 7.27
C LYS A 108 -7.82 -13.57 6.46
N GLN A 109 -8.67 -14.60 6.57
CA GLN A 109 -8.54 -15.86 5.83
C GLN A 109 -8.70 -15.69 4.31
N ASP A 110 -9.62 -14.85 3.86
CA ASP A 110 -9.92 -14.69 2.43
C ASP A 110 -8.90 -13.79 1.71
N LEU A 111 -8.30 -12.81 2.40
CA LEU A 111 -7.51 -11.74 1.76
C LEU A 111 -6.00 -11.84 2.01
N LEU A 112 -5.56 -12.13 3.23
CA LEU A 112 -4.13 -12.12 3.57
C LEU A 112 -3.29 -13.14 2.77
N PRO A 113 -3.76 -14.38 2.51
CA PRO A 113 -2.96 -15.35 1.76
C PRO A 113 -2.55 -14.88 0.36
N GLN A 114 -3.30 -13.96 -0.24
CA GLN A 114 -2.99 -13.41 -1.57
C GLN A 114 -1.69 -12.58 -1.58
N PHE A 115 -1.21 -12.13 -0.42
CA PHE A 115 0.00 -11.32 -0.27
C PHE A 115 1.19 -12.12 0.27
N CYS A 116 1.05 -13.43 0.40
CA CYS A 116 2.09 -14.31 0.94
C CYS A 116 2.98 -14.94 -0.14
N ASP A 117 2.50 -14.97 -1.40
CA ASP A 117 3.25 -15.47 -2.53
C ASP A 117 4.36 -14.48 -2.96
N MET A 118 5.36 -15.00 -3.69
CA MET A 118 6.48 -14.20 -4.22
C MET A 118 6.10 -13.39 -5.47
N GLU A 119 4.82 -13.38 -5.85
CA GLU A 119 4.29 -12.54 -6.92
C GLU A 119 3.70 -11.25 -6.34
N PHE A 120 4.10 -10.10 -6.87
CA PHE A 120 3.57 -8.82 -6.43
C PHE A 120 2.07 -8.72 -6.71
N VAL A 121 1.29 -8.40 -5.67
CA VAL A 121 -0.16 -8.17 -5.79
C VAL A 121 -0.46 -6.69 -5.55
N PRO A 122 -0.85 -5.92 -6.58
CA PRO A 122 -1.26 -4.54 -6.41
C PRO A 122 -2.51 -4.45 -5.53
N ALA A 123 -2.40 -3.70 -4.43
CA ALA A 123 -3.49 -3.31 -3.56
C ALA A 123 -3.15 -1.95 -2.93
N THR A 124 -4.16 -1.24 -2.46
CA THR A 124 -3.99 0.14 -2.00
C THR A 124 -5.12 0.59 -1.07
N ALA A 125 -5.04 1.82 -0.58
CA ALA A 125 -6.11 2.48 0.15
C ALA A 125 -6.39 3.88 -0.39
N ALA A 126 -7.65 4.29 -0.33
CA ALA A 126 -8.15 5.57 -0.83
C ALA A 126 -8.77 6.36 0.32
N ILE A 127 -8.02 7.34 0.84
CA ILE A 127 -8.44 8.20 1.95
C ILE A 127 -8.53 9.68 1.56
N ILE A 128 -7.56 10.16 0.78
CA ILE A 128 -7.41 11.57 0.42
C ILE A 128 -8.54 12.03 -0.51
N GLU A 129 -9.06 13.22 -0.25
CA GLU A 129 -10.05 13.91 -1.09
C GLU A 129 -9.48 15.26 -1.53
N ALA A 130 -9.60 15.59 -2.82
CA ALA A 130 -9.02 16.80 -3.40
C ALA A 130 -9.77 18.05 -2.96
N ARG A 131 -9.41 18.60 -1.79
CA ARG A 131 -9.94 19.86 -1.25
C ARG A 131 -8.94 20.54 -0.32
N LEU A 132 -9.07 21.87 -0.18
CA LEU A 132 -8.14 22.69 0.62
C LEU A 132 -8.14 22.34 2.11
N THR A 133 -9.25 21.83 2.64
CA THR A 133 -9.44 21.53 4.07
C THR A 133 -9.57 20.03 4.29
N PHE A 134 -8.76 19.22 3.60
CA PHE A 134 -8.80 17.77 3.78
C PHE A 134 -8.54 17.41 5.25
N ASP A 135 -9.44 16.62 5.81
CA ASP A 135 -9.40 16.08 7.16
C ASP A 135 -9.83 14.60 7.08
N PRO A 136 -8.95 13.65 7.46
CA PRO A 136 -9.27 12.23 7.40
C PRO A 136 -10.40 11.80 8.35
N HIS A 137 -10.78 12.63 9.32
CA HIS A 137 -11.90 12.38 10.23
C HIS A 137 -13.24 12.95 9.74
N ASN A 138 -13.25 13.72 8.65
CA ASN A 138 -14.44 14.38 8.15
C ASN A 138 -14.55 14.23 6.63
N LEU A 139 -14.74 13.01 6.14
CA LEU A 139 -14.75 12.69 4.71
C LEU A 139 -16.05 13.14 4.02
N GLN A 140 -15.94 13.62 2.77
CA GLN A 140 -17.08 13.93 1.90
C GLN A 140 -17.58 12.70 1.15
N THR A 141 -16.70 11.72 0.89
CA THR A 141 -17.14 10.42 0.37
C THR A 141 -18.05 9.80 1.41
N THR A 142 -19.29 9.49 1.03
CA THR A 142 -20.29 8.87 1.90
C THR A 142 -20.43 7.38 1.62
N ALA A 143 -20.85 6.62 2.63
CA ALA A 143 -21.29 5.24 2.50
C ALA A 143 -22.68 5.12 3.13
N VAL A 144 -23.67 4.71 2.33
CA VAL A 144 -25.05 4.55 2.79
C VAL A 144 -25.47 3.10 2.63
N ARG A 145 -25.95 2.50 3.71
CA ARG A 145 -26.44 1.11 3.68
C ARG A 145 -27.82 1.06 3.02
N GLN A 146 -27.95 0.30 1.93
CA GLN A 146 -29.21 0.09 1.21
C GLN A 146 -29.32 -1.36 0.74
N ASN A 147 -30.45 -2.02 1.00
CA ASN A 147 -30.75 -3.38 0.54
C ASN A 147 -29.65 -4.43 0.86
N GLY A 148 -29.00 -4.30 2.03
CA GLY A 148 -27.93 -5.21 2.45
C GLY A 148 -26.56 -4.94 1.82
N GLN A 149 -26.43 -3.87 1.03
CA GLN A 149 -25.18 -3.41 0.43
C GLN A 149 -24.84 -2.00 0.91
N TYR A 150 -23.60 -1.57 0.67
CA TYR A 150 -23.17 -0.20 0.87
C TYR A 150 -23.04 0.51 -0.48
N ILE A 151 -23.65 1.69 -0.58
CA ILE A 151 -23.52 2.56 -1.74
C ILE A 151 -22.55 3.67 -1.36
N LEU A 152 -21.37 3.64 -1.99
CA LEU A 152 -20.34 4.66 -1.80
C LEU A 152 -20.50 5.76 -2.85
N ASN A 153 -20.46 7.03 -2.43
CA ASN A 153 -20.50 8.18 -3.33
C ASN A 153 -19.45 9.21 -2.93
N GLY A 154 -18.56 9.55 -3.85
CA GLY A 154 -17.56 10.60 -3.63
C GLY A 154 -16.44 10.47 -4.65
N GLN A 155 -15.36 11.22 -4.42
CA GLN A 155 -14.16 11.17 -5.25
C GLN A 155 -12.93 11.22 -4.36
N LYS A 156 -12.03 10.25 -4.54
CA LYS A 156 -10.71 10.18 -3.91
C LYS A 156 -9.64 10.69 -4.86
N ALA A 157 -8.49 11.04 -4.32
CA ALA A 157 -7.35 11.56 -5.06
C ALA A 157 -6.04 10.94 -4.55
N TYR A 158 -4.99 10.99 -5.37
CA TYR A 158 -3.66 10.51 -5.01
C TYR A 158 -3.61 9.04 -4.57
N VAL A 159 -4.47 8.19 -5.15
CA VAL A 159 -4.54 6.76 -4.80
C VAL A 159 -3.48 6.00 -5.59
N PRO A 160 -2.40 5.49 -4.97
CA PRO A 160 -1.34 4.80 -5.69
C PRO A 160 -1.86 3.46 -6.21
N LEU A 161 -1.43 3.07 -7.42
CA LEU A 161 -1.73 1.80 -8.06
C LEU A 161 -3.22 1.53 -8.34
N ALA A 162 -4.12 2.50 -8.16
CA ALA A 162 -5.57 2.24 -8.21
C ALA A 162 -6.04 1.58 -9.52
N ALA A 163 -5.41 1.92 -10.65
CA ALA A 163 -5.72 1.31 -11.94
C ALA A 163 -5.47 -0.21 -11.97
N ASP A 164 -4.42 -0.68 -11.29
CA ASP A 164 -3.97 -2.07 -11.32
C ASP A 164 -4.35 -2.84 -10.04
N ALA A 165 -4.81 -2.13 -9.00
CA ALA A 165 -5.17 -2.70 -7.71
C ALA A 165 -6.26 -3.76 -7.88
N LYS A 166 -6.10 -4.94 -7.24
CA LYS A 166 -7.18 -5.94 -7.17
C LYS A 166 -8.23 -5.54 -6.14
N GLN A 167 -7.76 -4.99 -5.02
CA GLN A 167 -8.55 -4.55 -3.88
C GLN A 167 -8.12 -3.15 -3.45
N ILE A 168 -9.10 -2.31 -3.14
CA ILE A 168 -8.91 -0.95 -2.66
C ILE A 168 -9.64 -0.80 -1.33
N LEU A 169 -8.93 -0.41 -0.28
CA LEU A 169 -9.56 0.00 0.98
C LEU A 169 -10.03 1.45 0.86
N VAL A 170 -11.31 1.66 0.61
CA VAL A 170 -11.91 2.99 0.48
C VAL A 170 -12.40 3.46 1.83
N TYR A 171 -11.93 4.61 2.29
CA TYR A 171 -12.44 5.25 3.49
C TYR A 171 -13.60 6.19 3.16
N ALA A 172 -14.72 6.04 3.86
CA ALA A 172 -15.92 6.84 3.63
C ALA A 172 -16.66 7.12 4.95
N ASN A 173 -17.46 8.16 4.94
CA ASN A 173 -18.32 8.57 6.05
C ASN A 173 -19.63 7.75 6.01
N GLU A 174 -19.83 6.90 7.01
CA GLU A 174 -21.09 6.24 7.33
C GLU A 174 -21.67 6.91 8.57
N ASP A 175 -22.75 7.70 8.40
CA ASP A 175 -23.47 8.34 9.50
C ASP A 175 -22.56 9.08 10.53
N GLU A 176 -21.72 9.99 10.03
CA GLU A 176 -20.74 10.80 10.78
C GLU A 176 -19.52 10.03 11.31
N GLN A 177 -19.37 8.75 10.96
CA GLN A 177 -18.22 7.93 11.33
C GLN A 177 -17.42 7.55 10.09
N VAL A 178 -16.09 7.71 10.16
CA VAL A 178 -15.20 7.24 9.08
C VAL A 178 -14.99 5.74 9.23
N GLN A 179 -15.33 5.00 8.18
CA GLN A 179 -15.22 3.54 8.09
C GLN A 179 -14.40 3.13 6.87
N GLY A 180 -13.84 1.92 6.91
CA GLY A 180 -13.09 1.32 5.80
C GLY A 180 -13.92 0.27 5.05
N PHE A 181 -13.98 0.40 3.73
CA PHE A 181 -14.73 -0.49 2.83
C PHE A 181 -13.77 -1.14 1.85
N ILE A 182 -13.73 -2.48 1.82
CA ILE A 182 -12.92 -3.22 0.85
C ILE A 182 -13.69 -3.30 -0.47
N VAL A 183 -13.18 -2.65 -1.50
CA VAL A 183 -13.81 -2.53 -2.81
C VAL A 183 -12.92 -3.19 -3.87
N SER A 184 -13.45 -4.21 -4.54
CA SER A 184 -12.80 -4.80 -5.71
C SER A 184 -12.81 -3.81 -6.88
N ASN A 185 -11.74 -3.76 -7.67
CA ASN A 185 -11.59 -2.81 -8.78
C ASN A 185 -12.65 -2.97 -9.89
N ASN A 186 -13.32 -4.13 -9.97
CA ASN A 186 -14.41 -4.39 -10.91
C ASN A 186 -15.82 -4.09 -10.35
N THR A 187 -15.91 -3.48 -9.16
CA THR A 187 -17.20 -3.12 -8.55
C THR A 187 -17.94 -2.12 -9.44
N PRO A 188 -19.20 -2.40 -9.85
CA PRO A 188 -19.97 -1.46 -10.65
C PRO A 188 -20.08 -0.09 -9.99
N GLY A 189 -19.76 0.97 -10.75
CA GLY A 189 -19.77 2.35 -10.29
C GLY A 189 -18.41 2.89 -9.88
N LEU A 190 -17.42 2.04 -9.59
CA LEU A 190 -16.04 2.47 -9.40
C LEU A 190 -15.43 2.87 -10.75
N THR A 191 -14.89 4.08 -10.84
CA THR A 191 -14.27 4.60 -12.07
C THR A 191 -12.90 5.16 -11.74
N ILE A 192 -11.85 4.54 -12.27
CA ILE A 192 -10.50 5.07 -12.12
C ILE A 192 -10.29 6.19 -13.16
N GLY A 193 -9.90 7.36 -12.68
CA GLY A 193 -9.58 8.53 -13.51
C GLY A 193 -8.25 8.39 -14.26
N PRO A 194 -7.86 9.41 -15.04
CA PRO A 194 -6.54 9.43 -15.66
C PRO A 194 -5.44 9.51 -14.59
N ARG A 195 -4.25 9.00 -14.94
CA ARG A 195 -3.06 9.13 -14.09
C ARG A 195 -2.78 10.61 -13.79
N GLU A 196 -2.60 10.92 -12.51
CA GLU A 196 -2.32 12.28 -12.03
C GLU A 196 -0.90 12.73 -12.41
N LYS A 197 -0.73 14.04 -12.53
CA LYS A 197 0.56 14.67 -12.85
C LYS A 197 1.11 15.37 -11.61
N ASN A 198 2.04 14.71 -10.94
CA ASN A 198 2.64 15.20 -9.70
C ASN A 198 3.96 15.94 -9.98
N MET A 199 4.34 16.86 -9.08
CA MET A 199 5.62 17.58 -9.17
C MET A 199 6.83 16.65 -9.00
N GLY A 200 6.71 15.67 -8.10
CA GLY A 200 7.66 14.59 -7.83
C GLY A 200 6.91 13.27 -7.66
N LEU A 201 7.63 12.20 -7.28
CA LEU A 201 7.09 10.83 -7.28
C LEU A 201 6.53 10.44 -8.65
N LYS A 202 7.13 10.93 -9.73
CA LYS A 202 6.55 10.80 -11.07
C LYS A 202 6.44 9.35 -11.50
N ALA A 203 7.33 8.47 -11.02
CA ALA A 203 7.30 7.04 -11.29
C ALA A 203 6.24 6.28 -10.48
N LEU A 204 5.61 6.89 -9.48
CA LEU A 204 4.49 6.32 -8.74
C LEU A 204 3.19 6.68 -9.48
N PRO A 205 2.44 5.71 -10.04
CA PRO A 205 1.17 6.01 -10.66
C PRO A 205 0.11 6.24 -9.58
N THR A 206 -0.43 7.46 -9.53
CA THR A 206 -1.56 7.82 -8.67
C THR A 206 -2.76 8.22 -9.51
N TYR A 207 -3.96 7.98 -8.97
CA TYR A 207 -5.22 8.18 -9.68
C TYR A 207 -6.27 8.78 -8.75
N THR A 208 -7.24 9.46 -9.36
CA THR A 208 -8.55 9.71 -8.74
C THR A 208 -9.45 8.49 -8.92
N LEU A 209 -10.37 8.25 -7.99
CA LEU A 209 -11.41 7.22 -8.11
C LEU A 209 -12.71 7.61 -7.41
#